data_AF-A0A7S2DS32-F1
#
_entry.id   AF-A0A7S2DS32-F1
#
_cell.length_a   1.000
_cell.length_b   1.000
_cell.length_c   1.000
_cell.angle_alpha   90.00
_cell.angle_beta   90.00
_cell.angle_gamma   90.00
#
_symmetry.space_group_name_H-M   'P 1'
#
loop_
_entity.id
_entity.type
_entity.pdbx_description
1 polymer ?
#
loop_
_entity_poly.entity_id
_entity_poly.type
_entity_poly.pdbx_seq_one_letter_code
_entity_poly.pdbx_strand_id
1 'polypeptide(L)'
;PAPDGDRLSLTFAVRQLHLDRLEEALLAVSTPGHPSHGAFFTYDAAHRLTANLDASRRVARWLRERGATVSSLHSHGHYILADATVSEWSAALASRFVQISDPKAPQHGALLRAAADLYVPAALAFDLDGIFGATQLPPLVQRTPLDANPYSTAATNQPSGQREADAEIDSSTVVPGGGVGSAVGDLIGDFSVQD
;
A
#
# COMPACT_ATOMS: atom_id res chain seq x y z
N PRO A 1 -19.27 5.44 -12.04
CA PRO A 1 -18.73 4.09 -12.34
C PRO A 1 -17.31 4.28 -12.86
N ALA A 2 -16.41 3.35 -12.58
CA ALA A 2 -15.07 3.46 -13.15
C ALA A 2 -15.07 3.14 -14.66
N PRO A 3 -14.16 3.74 -15.44
CA PRO A 3 -13.96 3.38 -16.84
C PRO A 3 -13.58 1.90 -17.00
N ASP A 4 -14.20 1.21 -17.96
CA ASP A 4 -14.01 -0.23 -18.17
C ASP A 4 -12.57 -0.63 -18.52
N GLY A 5 -11.82 0.26 -19.16
CA GLY A 5 -10.43 0.04 -19.59
C GLY A 5 -9.39 0.35 -18.52
N ASP A 6 -9.78 0.90 -17.36
CA ASP A 6 -8.84 1.18 -16.28
C ASP A 6 -8.31 -0.13 -15.70
N ARG A 7 -7.00 -0.17 -15.44
CA ARG A 7 -6.35 -1.34 -14.86
C ARG A 7 -6.38 -1.30 -13.34
N LEU A 8 -6.64 -2.46 -12.73
CA LEU A 8 -6.62 -2.67 -11.29
C LEU A 8 -5.81 -3.90 -10.95
N SER A 9 -4.89 -3.74 -10.01
CA SER A 9 -4.17 -4.84 -9.39
C SER A 9 -4.91 -5.29 -8.13
N LEU A 10 -5.23 -6.57 -8.03
CA LEU A 10 -5.85 -7.20 -6.86
C LEU A 10 -4.94 -8.29 -6.30
N THR A 11 -4.89 -8.39 -4.98
CA THR A 11 -4.12 -9.45 -4.28
C THR A 11 -5.07 -10.49 -3.75
N PHE A 12 -4.90 -11.73 -4.20
CA PHE A 12 -5.66 -12.88 -3.76
C PHE A 12 -4.86 -13.62 -2.69
N ALA A 13 -5.43 -13.72 -1.48
CA ALA A 13 -4.87 -14.50 -0.40
C ALA A 13 -5.42 -15.92 -0.46
N VAL A 14 -4.51 -16.86 -0.69
CA VAL A 14 -4.79 -18.29 -0.77
C VAL A 14 -4.82 -18.86 0.64
N ARG A 15 -5.79 -19.75 0.88
CA ARG A 15 -5.93 -20.36 2.19
C ARG A 15 -4.73 -21.19 2.59
N GLN A 16 -4.17 -20.82 3.73
CA GLN A 16 -3.08 -21.55 4.37
C GLN A 16 -3.57 -22.85 5.02
N LEU A 17 -2.72 -23.87 5.00
CA LEU A 17 -2.98 -25.15 5.68
C LEU A 17 -2.34 -25.17 7.07
N HIS A 18 -2.80 -26.09 7.91
CA HIS A 18 -2.16 -26.44 9.18
C HIS A 18 -1.89 -25.27 10.13
N LEU A 19 -2.78 -24.28 10.15
CA LEU A 19 -2.67 -23.11 11.03
C LEU A 19 -2.71 -23.50 12.51
N ASP A 20 -3.45 -24.55 12.86
CA ASP A 20 -3.47 -25.18 14.17
C ASP A 20 -2.07 -25.64 14.60
N ARG A 21 -1.34 -26.30 13.69
CA ARG A 21 0.03 -26.76 13.97
C ARG A 21 1.03 -25.61 14.04
N LEU A 22 0.83 -24.57 13.23
CA LEU A 22 1.65 -23.36 13.32
C LEU A 22 1.44 -22.67 14.66
N GLU A 23 0.19 -22.57 15.12
CA GLU A 23 -0.15 -21.99 16.42
C GLU A 23 0.45 -22.79 17.58
N GLU A 24 0.29 -24.12 17.58
CA GLU A 24 0.90 -25.00 18.58
C GLU A 24 2.43 -24.83 18.63
N ALA A 25 3.07 -24.84 17.46
CA ALA A 25 4.51 -24.64 17.36
C ALA A 25 4.94 -23.25 17.86
N LEU A 26 4.18 -22.21 17.55
CA LEU A 26 4.45 -20.84 18.02
C LEU A 26 4.33 -20.73 19.55
N LEU A 27 3.31 -21.35 20.14
CA LEU A 27 3.14 -21.40 21.59
C LEU A 27 4.27 -22.18 22.26
N ALA A 28 4.67 -23.32 21.69
CA ALA A 28 5.74 -24.16 22.20
C ALA A 28 7.10 -23.43 22.25
N VAL A 29 7.41 -22.62 21.24
CA VAL A 29 8.68 -21.87 21.21
C VAL A 29 8.65 -20.58 22.03
N SER A 30 7.45 -20.08 22.36
CA SER A 30 7.26 -18.82 23.11
C SER A 30 6.98 -19.03 24.60
N THR A 31 6.66 -20.26 25.04
CA THR A 31 6.29 -20.57 26.43
C THR A 31 7.52 -20.86 27.29
N PRO A 32 7.83 -20.06 28.32
CA PRO A 32 8.94 -20.35 29.22
C PRO A 32 8.74 -21.70 29.93
N GLY A 33 9.82 -22.50 30.01
CA GLY A 33 9.78 -23.84 30.60
C GLY A 33 9.34 -24.95 29.66
N HIS A 34 8.88 -24.63 28.44
CA HIS A 34 8.68 -25.63 27.40
C HIS A 34 10.05 -26.08 26.82
N PRO A 35 10.26 -27.37 26.48
CA PRO A 35 11.54 -27.85 25.95
C PRO A 35 12.03 -27.15 24.68
N SER A 36 11.09 -26.61 23.89
CA SER A 36 11.39 -25.90 22.63
C SER A 36 11.45 -24.38 22.79
N HIS A 37 11.38 -23.85 24.02
CA HIS A 37 11.42 -22.40 24.25
C HIS A 37 12.66 -21.75 23.62
N GLY A 38 12.44 -20.71 22.82
CA GLY A 38 13.49 -20.00 22.07
C GLY A 38 13.90 -20.64 20.74
N ALA A 39 13.38 -21.81 20.39
CA ALA A 39 13.69 -22.51 19.13
C ALA A 39 12.77 -22.08 17.97
N PHE A 40 12.80 -20.80 17.59
CA PHE A 40 11.92 -20.25 16.55
C PHE A 40 12.13 -20.89 15.17
N PHE A 41 11.05 -20.97 14.41
CA PHE A 41 11.06 -21.47 13.03
C PHE A 41 11.79 -20.49 12.13
N THR A 42 12.52 -21.02 11.15
CA THR A 42 13.02 -20.21 10.05
C THR A 42 11.85 -19.76 9.16
N TYR A 43 12.03 -18.67 8.43
CA TYR A 43 11.06 -18.17 7.46
C TYR A 43 10.53 -19.29 6.56
N ASP A 44 11.42 -20.04 5.93
CA ASP A 44 11.07 -21.09 4.98
C ASP A 44 10.40 -22.31 5.64
N ALA A 45 10.77 -22.64 6.89
CA ALA A 45 10.11 -23.72 7.62
C ALA A 45 8.64 -23.39 7.94
N ALA A 46 8.37 -22.16 8.41
CA ALA A 46 7.01 -21.71 8.71
C ALA A 46 6.12 -21.67 7.45
N HIS A 47 6.66 -21.19 6.34
CA HIS A 47 5.92 -21.11 5.08
C HIS A 47 5.67 -22.49 4.46
N ARG A 48 6.64 -23.41 4.52
CA ARG A 48 6.42 -24.79 4.07
C ARG A 48 5.35 -25.52 4.88
N LEU A 49 5.28 -25.27 6.18
CA LEU A 49 4.25 -25.87 7.04
C LEU A 49 2.84 -25.48 6.60
N THR A 50 2.66 -24.24 6.11
CA THR A 50 1.35 -23.66 5.81
C THR A 50 1.04 -23.55 4.31
N ALA A 51 1.96 -23.99 3.45
CA ALA A 51 1.85 -23.87 2.00
C ALA A 51 0.66 -24.66 1.45
N ASN A 52 -0.08 -24.03 0.52
CA ASN A 52 -1.18 -24.66 -0.20
C ASN A 52 -1.00 -24.46 -1.71
N LEU A 53 0.01 -25.13 -2.27
CA LEU A 53 0.40 -24.94 -3.66
C LEU A 53 -0.68 -25.39 -4.66
N ASP A 54 -1.52 -26.34 -4.28
CA ASP A 54 -2.60 -26.81 -5.16
C ASP A 54 -3.75 -25.80 -5.24
N ALA A 55 -4.13 -25.18 -4.12
CA ALA A 55 -5.08 -24.07 -4.13
C ALA A 55 -4.53 -22.87 -4.92
N SER A 56 -3.27 -22.51 -4.72
CA SER A 56 -2.66 -21.39 -5.43
C SER A 56 -2.62 -21.62 -6.95
N ARG A 57 -2.32 -22.84 -7.40
CA ARG A 57 -2.40 -23.23 -8.82
C ARG A 57 -3.82 -23.14 -9.37
N ARG A 58 -4.83 -23.60 -8.61
CA ARG A 58 -6.24 -23.52 -9.03
C ARG A 58 -6.71 -22.07 -9.18
N VAL A 59 -6.39 -21.22 -8.21
CA VAL A 59 -6.71 -19.78 -8.25
C VAL A 59 -5.98 -19.10 -9.41
N ALA A 60 -4.66 -19.31 -9.55
CA ALA A 60 -3.88 -18.71 -10.63
C ALA A 60 -4.39 -19.11 -12.03
N ARG A 61 -4.80 -20.38 -12.20
CA ARG A 61 -5.42 -20.84 -13.45
C ARG A 61 -6.75 -20.14 -13.70
N TRP A 62 -7.64 -20.10 -12.70
CA TRP A 62 -8.93 -19.42 -12.84
C TRP A 62 -8.77 -17.93 -13.17
N LEU A 63 -7.81 -17.23 -12.57
CA LEU A 63 -7.53 -15.83 -12.87
C LEU A 63 -7.16 -15.64 -14.35
N ARG A 64 -6.27 -16.48 -14.88
CA ARG A 64 -5.87 -16.44 -16.30
C ARG A 64 -7.03 -16.75 -17.25
N GLU A 65 -7.88 -17.71 -16.90
CA GLU A 65 -9.09 -18.04 -17.67
C GLU A 65 -10.09 -16.88 -17.74
N ARG A 66 -10.04 -15.94 -16.78
CA ARG A 66 -10.86 -14.73 -16.75
C ARG A 66 -10.19 -13.51 -17.38
N GLY A 67 -9.03 -13.68 -18.01
CA GLY A 67 -8.30 -12.61 -18.69
C GLY A 67 -7.33 -11.82 -17.79
N ALA A 68 -7.25 -12.16 -16.49
CA ALA A 68 -6.30 -11.49 -15.60
C ALA A 68 -4.87 -11.99 -15.82
N THR A 69 -3.92 -11.06 -15.83
CA THR A 69 -2.49 -11.36 -15.84
C THR A 69 -1.99 -11.53 -14.42
N VAL A 70 -1.43 -12.70 -14.10
CA VAL A 70 -0.76 -12.91 -12.81
C VAL A 70 0.62 -12.27 -12.85
N SER A 71 0.80 -11.16 -12.13
CA SER A 71 2.06 -10.39 -12.09
C SER A 71 3.04 -10.90 -11.05
N SER A 72 2.54 -11.44 -9.93
CA SER A 72 3.40 -12.02 -8.89
C SER A 72 2.73 -13.19 -8.20
N LEU A 73 3.53 -14.21 -7.88
CA LEU A 73 3.12 -15.37 -7.10
C LEU A 73 4.15 -15.56 -5.98
N HIS A 74 3.68 -15.56 -4.73
CA HIS A 74 4.54 -15.87 -3.60
C HIS A 74 5.14 -17.27 -3.74
N SER A 75 6.41 -17.47 -3.39
CA SER A 75 7.13 -18.76 -3.54
C SER A 75 6.41 -19.94 -2.90
N HIS A 76 5.83 -19.74 -1.72
CA HIS A 76 5.01 -20.75 -1.02
C HIS A 76 3.50 -20.69 -1.33
N GLY A 77 3.09 -19.86 -2.29
CA GLY A 77 1.73 -19.81 -2.83
C GLY A 77 0.68 -19.15 -1.96
N HIS A 78 1.05 -18.37 -0.94
CA HIS A 78 0.07 -17.72 -0.04
C HIS A 78 -0.62 -16.51 -0.67
N TYR A 79 0.06 -15.80 -1.57
CA TYR A 79 -0.46 -14.60 -2.21
C TYR A 79 -0.24 -14.63 -3.71
N ILE A 80 -1.24 -14.14 -4.44
CA ILE A 80 -1.22 -14.00 -5.90
C ILE A 80 -1.61 -12.56 -6.21
N LEU A 81 -0.71 -11.81 -6.83
CA LEU A 81 -1.02 -10.50 -7.40
C LEU A 81 -1.45 -10.69 -8.84
N ALA A 82 -2.60 -10.13 -9.20
CA ALA A 82 -3.13 -10.19 -10.55
C ALA A 82 -3.65 -8.83 -11.01
N ASP A 83 -3.46 -8.58 -12.29
CA ASP A 83 -3.77 -7.33 -12.98
C ASP A 83 -4.79 -7.60 -14.09
N ALA A 84 -5.89 -6.88 -14.06
CA ALA A 84 -6.92 -6.92 -15.10
C ALA A 84 -7.59 -5.56 -15.24
N THR A 85 -8.37 -5.40 -16.28
CA THR A 85 -9.23 -4.23 -16.49
C THR A 85 -10.45 -4.26 -15.56
N VAL A 86 -11.08 -3.12 -15.33
CA VAL A 86 -12.35 -3.02 -14.59
C VAL A 86 -13.42 -3.92 -15.18
N SER A 87 -13.50 -4.01 -16.51
CA SER A 87 -14.46 -4.88 -17.20
C SER A 87 -14.25 -6.35 -16.85
N GLU A 88 -12.99 -6.81 -16.93
CA GLU A 88 -12.61 -8.19 -16.60
C GLU A 88 -12.88 -8.50 -15.12
N TRP A 89 -12.53 -7.60 -14.21
CA TRP A 89 -12.82 -7.79 -12.79
C TRP A 89 -14.31 -7.80 -12.46
N SER A 90 -15.08 -6.93 -13.10
CA SER A 90 -16.53 -6.89 -12.91
C SER A 90 -17.18 -8.19 -13.36
N ALA A 91 -16.71 -8.76 -14.47
CA ALA A 91 -17.16 -10.07 -14.97
C ALA A 91 -16.67 -11.24 -14.10
N ALA A 92 -15.42 -11.22 -13.65
CA ALA A 92 -14.81 -12.31 -12.88
C ALA A 92 -15.36 -12.41 -11.46
N LEU A 93 -15.64 -11.26 -10.81
CA LEU A 93 -16.04 -11.17 -9.41
C LEU A 93 -17.54 -10.83 -9.24
N ALA A 94 -18.30 -10.76 -10.34
CA ALA A 94 -19.70 -10.36 -10.38
C ALA A 94 -19.98 -9.10 -9.53
N SER A 95 -19.11 -8.10 -9.65
CA SER A 95 -19.15 -6.88 -8.83
C SER A 95 -19.02 -5.62 -9.68
N ARG A 96 -19.24 -4.46 -9.07
CA ARG A 96 -19.19 -3.15 -9.73
C ARG A 96 -18.07 -2.31 -9.12
N PHE A 97 -17.16 -1.82 -9.96
CA PHE A 97 -16.09 -0.93 -9.51
C PHE A 97 -16.43 0.55 -9.71
N VAL A 98 -15.99 1.37 -8.76
CA VAL A 98 -16.15 2.82 -8.73
C VAL A 98 -14.83 3.47 -8.37
N GLN A 99 -14.69 4.70 -8.83
CA GLN A 99 -13.59 5.56 -8.47
C GLN A 99 -13.99 6.39 -7.25
N ILE A 100 -13.16 6.37 -6.21
CA ILE A 100 -13.34 7.05 -4.94
C ILE A 100 -12.20 8.05 -4.79
N SER A 101 -12.53 9.33 -4.67
CA SER A 101 -11.58 10.40 -4.40
C SER A 101 -11.98 11.12 -3.12
N ASP A 102 -11.01 11.45 -2.27
CA ASP A 102 -11.24 12.32 -1.12
C ASP A 102 -10.99 13.79 -1.53
N PRO A 103 -12.02 14.67 -1.53
CA PRO A 103 -11.84 16.09 -1.85
C PRO A 103 -10.87 16.80 -0.90
N LYS A 104 -10.71 16.29 0.33
CA LYS A 104 -9.85 16.89 1.36
C LYS A 104 -8.39 16.45 1.22
N ALA A 105 -8.12 15.43 0.42
CA ALA A 105 -6.79 14.90 0.21
C ALA A 105 -6.55 14.57 -1.28
N PRO A 106 -6.62 15.58 -2.17
CA PRO A 106 -6.46 15.38 -3.61
C PRO A 106 -5.10 14.76 -3.98
N GLN A 107 -4.08 14.93 -3.14
CA GLN A 107 -2.76 14.33 -3.31
C GLN A 107 -2.75 12.79 -3.28
N HIS A 108 -3.77 12.14 -2.71
CA HIS A 108 -3.86 10.68 -2.70
C HIS A 108 -4.44 10.11 -3.99
N GLY A 109 -4.83 10.98 -4.94
CA GLY A 109 -5.46 10.57 -6.17
C GLY A 109 -6.80 9.89 -5.95
N ALA A 110 -7.32 9.31 -7.02
CA ALA A 110 -8.58 8.60 -7.01
C ALA A 110 -8.33 7.09 -6.98
N LEU A 111 -8.98 6.39 -6.05
CA LEU A 111 -8.85 4.97 -5.82
C LEU A 111 -9.94 4.20 -6.52
N LEU A 112 -9.59 3.11 -7.18
CA LEU A 112 -10.54 2.21 -7.81
C LEU A 112 -10.94 1.10 -6.83
N ARG A 113 -12.23 1.01 -6.48
CA ARG A 113 -12.75 0.04 -5.48
C ARG A 113 -14.09 -0.55 -5.90
N ALA A 114 -14.36 -1.78 -5.46
CA ALA A 114 -15.67 -2.40 -5.58
C ALA A 114 -16.68 -1.68 -4.67
N ALA A 115 -17.85 -1.38 -5.23
CA ALA A 115 -18.97 -0.75 -4.54
C ALA A 115 -20.02 -1.76 -4.04
N ALA A 116 -19.82 -3.04 -4.32
CA ALA A 116 -20.69 -4.14 -3.95
C ALA A 116 -19.85 -5.33 -3.49
N ASP A 117 -20.50 -6.36 -2.97
CA ASP A 117 -19.85 -7.60 -2.58
C ASP A 117 -19.15 -8.27 -3.78
N LEU A 118 -18.16 -9.11 -3.45
CA LEU A 118 -17.38 -9.87 -4.43
C LEU A 118 -17.83 -11.32 -4.38
N TYR A 119 -18.01 -11.93 -5.55
CA TYR A 119 -18.39 -13.33 -5.67
C TYR A 119 -17.30 -14.11 -6.40
N VAL A 120 -16.90 -15.24 -5.83
CA VAL A 120 -16.01 -16.20 -6.46
C VAL A 120 -16.78 -17.50 -6.75
N PRO A 121 -16.37 -18.29 -7.75
CA PRO A 121 -16.97 -19.60 -7.98
C PRO A 121 -16.91 -20.48 -6.72
N ALA A 122 -17.95 -21.29 -6.49
CA ALA A 122 -18.01 -22.19 -5.32
C ALA A 122 -16.80 -23.14 -5.24
N ALA A 123 -16.22 -23.51 -6.38
CA ALA A 123 -15.00 -24.32 -6.45
C ALA A 123 -13.77 -23.66 -5.78
N LEU A 124 -13.73 -22.33 -5.70
CA LEU A 124 -12.63 -21.56 -5.09
C LEU A 124 -12.96 -21.03 -3.69
N ALA A 125 -14.20 -21.20 -3.22
CA ALA A 125 -14.61 -20.76 -1.88
C ALA A 125 -13.74 -21.42 -0.79
N PHE A 126 -13.22 -22.62 -1.05
CA PHE A 126 -12.31 -23.33 -0.15
C PHE A 126 -10.81 -23.11 -0.44
N ASP A 127 -10.46 -22.28 -1.42
CA ASP A 127 -9.06 -22.02 -1.79
C ASP A 127 -8.59 -20.60 -1.42
N LEU A 128 -9.52 -19.69 -1.14
CA LEU A 128 -9.23 -18.29 -0.83
C LEU A 128 -9.64 -17.95 0.60
N ASP A 129 -8.87 -17.07 1.23
CA ASP A 129 -9.22 -16.40 2.49
C ASP A 129 -9.67 -14.96 2.25
N GLY A 130 -9.19 -14.31 1.19
CA GLY A 130 -9.61 -12.95 0.90
C GLY A 130 -9.07 -12.37 -0.41
N ILE A 131 -9.67 -11.25 -0.80
CA ILE A 131 -9.23 -10.42 -1.93
C ILE A 131 -8.95 -9.02 -1.39
N PHE A 132 -7.70 -8.59 -1.52
CA PHE A 132 -7.23 -7.29 -1.06
C PHE A 132 -7.08 -6.31 -2.21
N GLY A 133 -7.25 -5.02 -1.90
CA GLY A 133 -7.23 -3.93 -2.88
C GLY A 133 -8.57 -3.70 -3.59
N ALA A 134 -9.55 -4.59 -3.36
CA ALA A 134 -10.87 -4.48 -3.98
C ALA A 134 -11.79 -3.54 -3.19
N THR A 135 -11.93 -3.71 -1.88
CA THR A 135 -12.88 -2.91 -1.06
C THR A 135 -12.20 -2.06 0.00
N GLN A 136 -10.98 -2.43 0.42
CA GLN A 136 -10.31 -1.75 1.53
C GLN A 136 -9.82 -0.35 1.13
N LEU A 137 -10.16 0.65 1.92
CA LEU A 137 -9.59 1.99 1.81
C LEU A 137 -8.34 2.09 2.71
N PRO A 138 -7.26 2.75 2.24
CA PRO A 138 -6.12 3.00 3.09
C PRO A 138 -6.53 3.88 4.28
N PRO A 139 -5.91 3.70 5.45
CA PRO A 139 -6.17 4.57 6.59
C PRO A 139 -5.80 6.01 6.24
N LEU A 140 -6.63 6.97 6.67
CA LEU A 140 -6.32 8.38 6.54
C LEU A 140 -5.19 8.72 7.53
N VAL A 141 -3.97 8.90 7.02
CA VAL A 141 -2.85 9.35 7.85
C VAL A 141 -3.00 10.85 8.08
N GLN A 142 -3.50 11.23 9.25
CA GLN A 142 -3.40 12.61 9.72
C GLN A 142 -1.94 12.86 10.09
N ARG A 143 -1.20 13.56 9.24
CA ARG A 143 0.12 14.07 9.62
C ARG A 143 -0.10 15.22 10.58
N THR A 144 0.01 14.98 11.88
CA THR A 144 0.18 16.06 12.84
C THR A 144 1.46 16.78 12.45
N PRO A 145 1.43 18.11 12.22
CA PRO A 145 2.66 18.87 12.06
C PRO A 145 3.55 18.58 13.27
N LEU A 146 4.78 18.15 13.03
CA LEU A 146 5.78 18.18 14.08
C LEU A 146 5.96 19.66 14.41
N ASP A 147 5.50 20.08 15.59
CA ASP A 147 5.76 21.43 16.07
C ASP A 147 7.27 21.66 15.98
N ALA A 148 7.66 22.58 15.11
CA ALA A 148 9.03 22.94 14.92
C ALA A 148 9.54 23.56 16.22
N ASN A 149 10.34 22.78 16.94
CA ASN A 149 11.15 23.16 18.09
C ASN A 149 10.36 23.47 19.40
N PRO A 150 10.35 22.54 20.38
CA PRO A 150 9.82 22.81 21.72
C PRO A 150 10.63 23.85 22.51
N TYR A 151 11.75 24.35 21.96
CA TYR A 151 12.60 25.37 22.58
C TYR A 151 12.50 26.76 21.92
N SER A 152 11.56 27.00 21.01
CA SER A 152 11.35 28.35 20.45
C SER A 152 10.61 29.26 21.44
N THR A 153 11.26 29.62 22.55
CA THR A 153 10.84 30.79 23.34
C THR A 153 11.13 32.03 22.51
N ALA A 154 10.13 32.50 21.77
CA ALA A 154 10.10 33.88 21.29
C ALA A 154 10.04 34.79 22.52
N ALA A 155 11.20 35.08 23.09
CA ALA A 155 11.37 36.16 24.04
C ALA A 155 11.14 37.47 23.26
N THR A 156 9.90 37.97 23.32
CA THR A 156 9.54 39.34 22.96
C THR A 156 10.31 40.29 23.87
N ASN A 157 11.52 40.66 23.45
CA ASN A 157 12.19 41.86 23.95
C ASN A 157 11.79 43.03 23.06
N GLN A 158 10.66 43.67 23.38
CA GLN A 158 10.44 45.07 23.01
C GLN A 158 11.20 45.95 24.02
N PRO A 159 12.18 46.77 23.58
CA PRO A 159 12.68 47.85 24.42
C PRO A 159 11.70 49.04 24.37
N SER A 160 11.18 49.38 25.55
CA SER A 160 10.43 50.61 25.81
C SER A 160 11.38 51.81 25.90
N GLY A 161 11.10 52.87 25.13
CA GLY A 161 11.78 54.16 25.28
C GLY A 161 11.69 55.04 24.03
N GLN A 162 10.78 56.01 24.07
CA GLN A 162 10.62 57.09 23.09
C GLN A 162 11.85 58.01 23.05
N ARG A 163 12.21 58.53 21.85
CA ARG A 163 12.35 59.99 21.57
C ARG A 163 12.71 60.28 20.10
N GLU A 164 11.78 61.00 19.46
CA GLU A 164 11.95 62.17 18.58
C GLU A 164 13.23 62.31 17.74
N ALA A 165 13.08 62.36 16.41
CA ALA A 165 13.15 63.60 15.61
C ALA A 165 13.62 63.32 14.16
N ASP A 166 12.77 63.76 13.22
CA ASP A 166 13.05 64.47 11.98
C ASP A 166 13.90 63.90 10.82
N ALA A 167 13.42 64.29 9.63
CA ALA A 167 14.10 64.44 8.33
C ALA A 167 14.03 63.26 7.32
N GLU A 168 12.97 63.30 6.51
CA GLU A 168 12.98 63.60 5.07
C GLU A 168 14.04 62.97 4.11
N ILE A 169 13.52 62.64 2.91
CA ILE A 169 14.14 62.52 1.58
C ILE A 169 14.42 61.10 1.04
N ASP A 170 13.46 60.67 0.20
CA ASP A 170 13.59 60.23 -1.20
C ASP A 170 14.93 59.62 -1.71
N SER A 171 14.87 58.38 -2.20
CA SER A 171 15.35 58.06 -3.55
C SER A 171 15.10 56.61 -3.95
N SER A 172 14.36 56.49 -5.05
CA SER A 172 14.38 55.47 -6.09
C SER A 172 15.73 54.73 -6.26
N THR A 173 15.68 53.42 -6.57
CA THR A 173 16.53 52.66 -7.55
C THR A 173 16.01 51.21 -7.57
N VAL A 174 15.22 50.79 -8.56
CA VAL A 174 15.60 50.14 -9.84
C VAL A 174 16.22 48.72 -9.70
N VAL A 175 15.36 47.69 -9.86
CA VAL A 175 15.35 46.48 -10.75
C VAL A 175 16.67 45.63 -11.00
N PRO A 176 16.64 44.47 -11.71
CA PRO A 176 16.59 43.07 -11.24
C PRO A 176 17.75 42.14 -11.74
N GLY A 177 17.62 40.82 -11.53
CA GLY A 177 18.27 39.74 -12.30
C GLY A 177 18.98 38.73 -11.39
N GLY A 178 19.01 37.41 -11.58
CA GLY A 178 18.55 36.42 -12.58
C GLY A 178 18.68 35.05 -11.85
N GLY A 179 17.98 33.96 -12.16
CA GLY A 179 17.89 33.30 -13.46
C GLY A 179 18.99 32.23 -13.61
N VAL A 180 18.78 31.00 -13.11
CA VAL A 180 19.36 29.70 -13.51
C VAL A 180 18.67 28.60 -12.67
N GLY A 181 18.18 27.45 -13.14
CA GLY A 181 18.30 26.74 -14.41
C GLY A 181 18.83 25.31 -14.21
N SER A 182 17.94 24.31 -14.33
CA SER A 182 18.16 22.85 -14.58
C SER A 182 18.89 21.99 -13.53
N ALA A 183 18.36 20.85 -13.02
CA ALA A 183 17.83 19.59 -13.60
C ALA A 183 18.89 18.51 -13.85
N VAL A 184 18.75 17.35 -13.17
CA VAL A 184 19.07 15.92 -13.53
C VAL A 184 19.21 15.12 -12.21
N GLY A 185 18.82 13.85 -12.06
CA GLY A 185 18.32 12.84 -12.98
C GLY A 185 17.88 11.58 -12.20
N ASP A 186 17.03 10.81 -12.88
CA ASP A 186 16.33 9.58 -12.51
C ASP A 186 17.27 8.37 -12.34
N LEU A 187 16.94 7.43 -11.46
CA LEU A 187 17.53 6.09 -11.38
C LEU A 187 16.41 5.05 -11.26
N ILE A 188 16.05 4.43 -12.39
CA ILE A 188 15.19 3.24 -12.48
C ILE A 188 16.10 2.04 -12.77
N GLY A 189 16.07 1.04 -11.89
CA GLY A 189 16.77 -0.23 -12.04
C GLY A 189 15.90 -1.30 -12.69
N ASP A 190 16.41 -1.84 -13.79
CA ASP A 190 15.88 -2.93 -14.62
C ASP A 190 16.11 -4.31 -13.96
N PHE A 191 15.15 -5.24 -14.09
CA PHE A 191 15.26 -6.62 -13.59
C PHE A 191 14.82 -7.58 -14.69
N SER A 192 15.79 -8.32 -15.24
CA SER A 192 15.62 -9.34 -16.28
C SER A 192 15.73 -10.74 -15.67
N VAL A 193 14.85 -11.66 -16.08
CA VAL A 193 14.88 -13.08 -15.72
C VAL A 193 15.21 -13.89 -16.98
N GLN A 194 16.13 -14.84 -16.88
CA GLN A 194 16.42 -15.84 -17.91
C GLN A 194 16.03 -17.25 -17.44
N ASP A 195 15.54 -18.01 -18.44
CA ASP A 195 15.03 -19.39 -18.56
C ASP A 195 15.11 -20.37 -17.36
#